data_AF-A0A2I1FYE9-F1
#
_entry.id   AF-A0A2I1FYE9-F1
#
_cell.length_a   1.000
_cell.length_b   1.000
_cell.length_c   1.000
_cell.angle_alpha   90.00
_cell.angle_beta   90.00
_cell.angle_gamma   90.00
#
_symmetry.space_group_name_H-M   'P 1'
#
loop_
_entity.id
_entity.type
_entity.pdbx_description
1 polymer ?
#
loop_
_entity_poly.entity_id
_entity_poly.type
_entity_poly.pdbx_seq_one_letter_code
_entity_poly.pdbx_strand_id
1 'polypeptide(L)'
;VTPSVTPAQTAINSRKDRKLKRPMNAFLIFNKEMRPRVLETNPNMTVAEISKTIGENWRGMSEEQREVYLEKARNLKSEFHESNPDFVYTRRSKAELAAAGHHSYSKKRNFGQVDQSEESDDGGEHPRGTSHSNHTDAPPAGSPAKDPRGRKKKRNRHPTAPKHPMSGFLFYALEMRPHVAEQNPGSTVGPISKIIASHWKNLTPEERAKWEKQASDDKARYAREMEIYLQGQKDEE
;
A
#
# COMPACT_ATOMS: atom_id res chain seq x y z
N VAL A 1 -17.77 20.88 53.60
CA VAL A 1 -16.81 20.66 52.50
C VAL A 1 -16.34 19.23 52.56
N THR A 2 -16.56 18.45 51.51
CA THR A 2 -16.15 17.04 51.40
C THR A 2 -15.49 16.84 50.02
N PRO A 3 -14.27 16.29 49.94
CA PRO A 3 -13.56 16.17 48.66
C PRO A 3 -14.14 15.04 47.80
N SER A 4 -14.20 15.26 46.49
CA SER A 4 -14.59 14.23 45.52
C SER A 4 -13.49 13.18 45.36
N VAL A 5 -13.87 11.91 45.29
CA VAL A 5 -12.95 10.78 45.05
C VAL A 5 -13.09 10.30 43.61
N THR A 6 -12.14 10.70 42.75
CA THR A 6 -12.09 10.27 41.35
C THR A 6 -11.50 8.85 41.23
N PRO A 7 -12.19 7.88 40.61
CA PRO A 7 -11.68 6.51 40.52
C PRO A 7 -10.61 6.31 39.44
N ALA A 8 -9.47 5.78 39.86
CA ALA A 8 -8.56 4.90 39.13
C ALA A 8 -8.09 5.32 37.70
N GLN A 9 -6.98 6.08 37.66
CA GLN A 9 -6.06 5.99 36.52
C GLN A 9 -5.51 4.55 36.42
N THR A 10 -5.83 3.82 35.35
CA THR A 10 -5.29 2.46 35.12
C THR A 10 -3.84 2.55 34.63
N ALA A 11 -2.89 2.60 35.57
CA ALA A 11 -1.47 2.79 35.29
C ALA A 11 -0.84 1.57 34.56
N ILE A 12 -0.15 1.83 33.45
CA ILE A 12 0.60 0.81 32.68
C ILE A 12 1.99 1.31 32.22
N ASN A 13 2.80 1.69 33.21
CA ASN A 13 4.27 1.66 33.10
C ASN A 13 4.75 0.23 32.81
N SER A 14 5.81 -0.06 32.05
CA SER A 14 6.75 0.76 31.24
C SER A 14 7.39 -0.21 30.19
N ARG A 15 8.46 -0.01 29.41
CA ARG A 15 9.54 1.00 29.25
C ARG A 15 9.86 1.12 27.73
N LYS A 16 10.38 2.27 27.27
CA LYS A 16 10.82 2.58 25.88
C LYS A 16 9.74 2.46 24.77
N ASP A 17 9.44 3.59 24.13
CA ASP A 17 8.75 3.70 22.83
C ASP A 17 7.50 2.84 22.61
N ARG A 18 6.51 2.97 23.50
CA ARG A 18 5.14 2.44 23.28
C ARG A 18 4.39 3.26 22.22
N LYS A 19 4.82 3.14 20.95
CA LYS A 19 4.12 3.63 19.75
C LYS A 19 2.63 3.27 19.86
N LEU A 20 1.78 4.30 19.90
CA LEU A 20 0.34 4.17 20.14
C LEU A 20 -0.29 3.16 19.16
N LYS A 21 -1.13 2.27 19.68
CA LYS A 21 -1.85 1.29 18.88
C LYS A 21 -3.20 1.88 18.46
N ARG A 22 -3.65 1.52 17.26
CA ARG A 22 -4.97 1.93 16.73
C ARG A 22 -6.10 1.47 17.68
N PRO A 23 -7.19 2.24 17.83
CA PRO A 23 -8.38 1.79 18.54
C PRO A 23 -9.00 0.55 17.86
N MET A 24 -9.74 -0.24 18.64
CA MET A 24 -10.32 -1.51 18.19
C MET A 24 -11.53 -1.29 17.27
N ASN A 25 -11.59 -2.07 16.18
CA ASN A 25 -12.78 -2.17 15.33
C ASN A 25 -13.86 -3.04 15.99
N ALA A 26 -15.12 -2.90 15.59
CA ALA A 26 -16.28 -3.63 16.11
C ALA A 26 -16.04 -5.13 16.25
N PHE A 27 -15.56 -5.79 15.19
CA PHE A 27 -15.23 -7.22 15.22
C PHE A 27 -14.13 -7.57 16.23
N LEU A 28 -13.17 -6.69 16.51
CA LEU A 28 -12.11 -6.94 17.50
C LEU A 28 -12.62 -6.78 18.94
N ILE A 29 -13.57 -5.85 19.16
CA ILE A 29 -14.28 -5.71 20.44
C ILE A 29 -15.12 -6.97 20.69
N PHE A 30 -15.92 -7.38 19.69
CA PHE A 30 -16.68 -8.62 19.71
C PHE A 30 -15.80 -9.85 19.93
N ASN A 31 -14.67 -9.99 19.21
CA ASN A 31 -13.75 -11.11 19.37
C ASN A 31 -13.15 -11.15 20.79
N LYS A 32 -12.81 -9.99 21.37
CA LYS A 32 -12.37 -9.87 22.77
C LYS A 32 -13.44 -10.36 23.76
N GLU A 33 -14.71 -10.07 23.51
CA GLU A 33 -15.85 -10.49 24.36
C GLU A 33 -16.24 -11.97 24.17
N MET A 34 -16.15 -12.52 22.95
CA MET A 34 -16.57 -13.90 22.65
C MET A 34 -15.46 -14.94 22.81
N ARG A 35 -14.18 -14.57 22.64
CA ARG A 35 -13.05 -15.51 22.77
C ARG A 35 -13.00 -16.24 24.12
N PRO A 36 -13.25 -15.59 25.28
CA PRO A 36 -13.37 -16.29 26.56
C PRO A 36 -14.50 -17.33 26.56
N ARG A 37 -15.68 -17.00 26.03
CA ARG A 37 -16.86 -17.90 26.00
C ARG A 37 -16.65 -19.13 25.13
N VAL A 38 -15.93 -19.00 24.02
CA VAL A 38 -15.58 -20.14 23.16
C VAL A 38 -14.51 -21.02 23.84
N LEU A 39 -13.58 -20.44 24.58
CA LEU A 39 -12.61 -21.20 25.39
C LEU A 39 -13.25 -21.87 26.61
N GLU A 40 -14.24 -21.23 27.24
CA GLU A 40 -14.99 -21.77 28.39
C GLU A 40 -15.84 -22.98 27.99
N THR A 41 -16.49 -22.91 26.83
CA THR A 41 -17.25 -24.05 26.26
C THR A 41 -16.36 -25.13 25.64
N ASN A 42 -15.18 -24.77 25.10
CA ASN A 42 -14.28 -25.71 24.43
C ASN A 42 -12.79 -25.43 24.80
N PRO A 43 -12.32 -25.83 26.00
CA PRO A 43 -10.99 -25.46 26.51
C PRO A 43 -9.80 -25.91 25.66
N ASN A 44 -9.95 -27.02 24.94
CA ASN A 44 -8.90 -27.62 24.10
C ASN A 44 -8.93 -27.14 22.64
N MET A 45 -9.81 -26.22 22.27
CA MET A 45 -10.01 -25.75 20.90
C MET A 45 -8.84 -24.88 20.42
N THR A 46 -8.37 -25.07 19.18
CA THR A 46 -7.22 -24.32 18.69
C THR A 46 -7.55 -22.85 18.42
N VAL A 47 -6.53 -21.99 18.46
CA VAL A 47 -6.66 -20.56 18.15
C VAL A 47 -7.24 -20.30 16.76
N ALA A 48 -7.01 -21.21 15.80
CA ALA A 48 -7.53 -21.13 14.45
C ALA A 48 -9.04 -21.43 14.40
N GLU A 49 -9.49 -22.51 15.07
CA GLU A 49 -10.90 -22.91 15.14
C GLU A 49 -11.71 -21.86 15.90
N ILE A 50 -11.23 -21.39 17.06
CA ILE A 50 -11.86 -20.29 17.81
C ILE A 50 -12.05 -19.05 16.92
N SER A 51 -11.06 -18.73 16.09
CA SER A 51 -11.14 -17.59 15.15
C SER A 51 -12.15 -17.82 14.02
N LYS A 52 -12.30 -19.08 13.57
CA LYS A 52 -13.32 -19.48 12.58
C LYS A 52 -14.72 -19.33 13.16
N THR A 53 -14.99 -19.94 14.32
CA THR A 53 -16.31 -19.91 15.00
C THR A 53 -16.74 -18.49 15.38
N ILE A 54 -15.85 -17.65 15.90
CA ILE A 54 -16.16 -16.23 16.16
C ILE A 54 -16.43 -15.48 14.85
N GLY A 55 -15.68 -15.77 13.78
CA GLY A 55 -15.90 -15.18 12.47
C GLY A 55 -17.24 -15.58 11.84
N GLU A 56 -17.69 -16.81 12.07
CA GLU A 56 -19.00 -17.34 11.65
C GLU A 56 -20.14 -16.71 12.44
N ASN A 57 -20.04 -16.68 13.78
CA ASN A 57 -21.00 -16.01 14.65
C ASN A 57 -21.19 -14.53 14.26
N TRP A 58 -20.10 -13.78 14.06
CA TRP A 58 -20.17 -12.37 13.61
C TRP A 58 -20.90 -12.18 12.27
N ARG A 59 -20.87 -13.17 11.37
CA ARG A 59 -21.63 -13.11 10.10
C ARG A 59 -23.10 -13.52 10.27
N GLY A 60 -23.42 -14.36 11.25
CA GLY A 60 -24.79 -14.78 11.56
C GLY A 60 -25.56 -13.80 12.45
N MET A 61 -24.90 -12.89 13.16
CA MET A 61 -25.54 -11.87 13.99
C MET A 61 -26.39 -10.89 13.18
N SER A 62 -27.54 -10.51 13.74
CA SER A 62 -28.43 -9.49 13.17
C SER A 62 -27.72 -8.13 13.05
N GLU A 63 -28.24 -7.25 12.21
CA GLU A 63 -27.71 -5.90 12.05
C GLU A 63 -27.73 -5.13 13.38
N GLU A 64 -28.84 -5.19 14.11
CA GLU A 64 -29.02 -4.62 15.45
C GLU A 64 -27.96 -5.12 16.45
N GLN A 65 -27.73 -6.43 16.47
CA GLN A 65 -26.72 -7.05 17.34
C GLN A 65 -25.29 -6.62 16.96
N ARG A 66 -25.01 -6.42 15.67
CA ARG A 66 -23.72 -5.88 15.19
C ARG A 66 -23.57 -4.40 15.47
N GLU A 67 -24.66 -3.63 15.42
CA GLU A 67 -24.68 -2.17 15.59
C GLU A 67 -24.20 -1.76 16.99
N VAL A 68 -24.53 -2.53 18.04
CA VAL A 68 -23.97 -2.32 19.38
C VAL A 68 -22.42 -2.33 19.38
N TYR A 69 -21.78 -3.17 18.58
CA TYR A 69 -20.32 -3.22 18.47
C TYR A 69 -19.76 -2.19 17.49
N LEU A 70 -20.52 -1.81 16.46
CA LEU A 70 -20.18 -0.68 15.58
C LEU A 70 -20.17 0.62 16.39
N GLU A 71 -21.15 0.84 17.26
CA GLU A 71 -21.24 2.01 18.14
C GLU A 71 -20.14 2.00 19.22
N LYS A 72 -19.89 0.87 19.89
CA LYS A 72 -18.70 0.70 20.76
C LYS A 72 -17.39 1.08 20.01
N ALA A 73 -17.29 0.76 18.71
CA ALA A 73 -16.12 1.10 17.89
C ALA A 73 -16.09 2.55 17.39
N ARG A 74 -17.25 3.20 17.16
CA ARG A 74 -17.34 4.64 16.89
C ARG A 74 -16.84 5.43 18.10
N ASN A 75 -17.31 5.07 19.29
CA ASN A 75 -16.94 5.75 20.53
C ASN A 75 -15.47 5.53 20.91
N LEU A 76 -14.98 4.28 20.92
CA LEU A 76 -13.54 4.00 21.12
C LEU A 76 -12.64 4.65 20.03
N LYS A 77 -13.16 4.90 18.83
CA LYS A 77 -12.43 5.68 17.82
C LYS A 77 -12.44 7.17 18.17
N SER A 78 -13.58 7.74 18.56
CA SER A 78 -13.72 9.16 18.89
C SER A 78 -12.86 9.54 20.09
N GLU A 79 -13.07 8.88 21.22
CA GLU A 79 -12.29 9.03 22.46
C GLU A 79 -10.78 8.95 22.20
N PHE A 80 -10.35 8.00 21.35
CA PHE A 80 -8.95 7.84 21.00
C PHE A 80 -8.39 9.02 20.18
N HIS A 81 -9.15 9.60 19.24
CA HIS A 81 -8.68 10.76 18.46
C HIS A 81 -8.76 12.06 19.28
N GLU A 82 -9.72 12.17 20.19
CA GLU A 82 -9.86 13.30 21.12
C GLU A 82 -8.71 13.34 22.14
N SER A 83 -8.36 12.18 22.72
CA SER A 83 -7.21 12.04 23.63
C SER A 83 -5.85 11.95 22.94
N ASN A 84 -5.80 11.76 21.62
CA ASN A 84 -4.56 11.68 20.83
C ASN A 84 -4.71 12.41 19.47
N PRO A 85 -4.92 13.73 19.45
CA PRO A 85 -5.21 14.48 18.21
C PRO A 85 -4.09 14.38 17.17
N ASP A 86 -2.83 14.36 17.61
CA ASP A 86 -1.65 14.20 16.75
C ASP A 86 -1.40 12.75 16.28
N PHE A 87 -2.29 11.80 16.57
CA PHE A 87 -2.07 10.39 16.19
C PHE A 87 -2.17 10.15 14.68
N VAL A 88 -1.02 10.13 14.02
CA VAL A 88 -0.89 9.67 12.63
C VAL A 88 -0.48 8.20 12.59
N TYR A 89 -1.39 7.32 12.16
CA TYR A 89 -1.06 5.89 11.98
C TYR A 89 0.01 5.67 10.90
N THR A 90 1.24 5.36 11.33
CA THR A 90 2.34 4.95 10.46
C THR A 90 2.56 3.44 10.50
N ARG A 91 2.59 2.79 9.33
CA ARG A 91 3.09 1.41 9.23
C ARG A 91 4.58 1.38 9.58
N ARG A 92 5.01 0.32 10.27
CA ARG A 92 6.42 0.10 10.62
C ARG A 92 7.25 -0.07 9.35
N SER A 93 8.44 0.53 9.28
CA SER A 93 9.32 0.42 8.12
C SER A 93 9.91 -0.99 7.97
N LYS A 94 10.43 -1.37 6.79
CA LYS A 94 11.10 -2.68 6.64
C LYS A 94 12.35 -2.78 7.53
N ALA A 95 13.05 -1.66 7.77
CA ALA A 95 14.19 -1.61 8.68
C ALA A 95 13.76 -1.71 10.16
N GLU A 96 12.68 -1.00 10.54
CA GLU A 96 12.07 -1.05 11.89
C GLU A 96 11.56 -2.46 12.21
N LEU A 97 10.97 -3.15 11.23
CA LEU A 97 10.56 -4.56 11.37
C LEU A 97 11.76 -5.50 11.51
N ALA A 98 12.80 -5.35 10.67
CA ALA A 98 14.00 -6.18 10.76
C ALA A 98 14.77 -5.97 12.08
N ALA A 99 14.92 -4.72 12.53
CA ALA A 99 15.53 -4.38 13.82
C ALA A 99 14.71 -4.90 15.01
N ALA A 100 13.39 -4.96 14.90
CA ALA A 100 12.50 -5.58 15.88
C ALA A 100 12.41 -7.12 15.74
N GLY A 101 13.37 -7.78 15.07
CA GLY A 101 13.42 -9.23 14.86
C GLY A 101 12.34 -9.79 13.91
N HIS A 102 11.38 -8.98 13.48
CA HIS A 102 10.31 -9.37 12.55
C HIS A 102 10.82 -9.37 11.11
N HIS A 103 11.66 -10.36 10.77
CA HIS A 103 12.01 -10.63 9.38
C HIS A 103 10.74 -10.93 8.58
N SER A 104 10.42 -10.06 7.61
CA SER A 104 9.27 -10.24 6.73
C SER A 104 9.55 -11.38 5.75
N TYR A 105 9.35 -12.63 6.19
CA TYR A 105 9.60 -13.81 5.35
C TYR A 105 8.70 -13.76 4.13
N SER A 106 9.27 -13.42 2.97
CA SER A 106 8.53 -13.24 1.73
C SER A 106 8.23 -14.60 1.12
N LYS A 107 7.37 -15.38 1.79
CA LYS A 107 6.88 -16.66 1.27
C LYS A 107 6.06 -16.39 0.01
N LYS A 108 6.73 -16.43 -1.15
CA LYS A 108 6.07 -16.60 -2.44
C LYS A 108 5.18 -17.83 -2.31
N ARG A 109 3.87 -17.62 -2.15
CA ARG A 109 2.90 -18.71 -2.26
C ARG A 109 2.78 -19.02 -3.74
N ASN A 110 3.57 -19.98 -4.22
CA ASN A 110 3.18 -20.69 -5.44
C ASN A 110 1.77 -21.24 -5.17
N PHE A 111 0.84 -20.88 -6.05
CA PHE A 111 -0.56 -21.27 -5.98
C PHE A 111 -0.90 -21.86 -7.34
N GLY A 112 -1.23 -23.15 -7.36
CA GLY A 112 -1.42 -23.91 -8.59
C GLY A 112 -0.14 -24.61 -9.07
N GLN A 113 0.10 -25.80 -8.54
CA GLN A 113 0.09 -26.98 -9.39
C GLN A 113 -0.70 -28.04 -8.61
N VAL A 114 -1.87 -28.41 -9.14
CA VAL A 114 -2.63 -29.57 -8.66
C VAL A 114 -2.06 -30.80 -9.34
N ASP A 115 -1.98 -31.89 -8.59
CA ASP A 115 -1.47 -33.16 -9.06
C ASP A 115 -2.54 -33.89 -9.88
N GLN A 116 -2.16 -34.40 -11.05
CA GLN A 116 -2.94 -35.28 -11.90
C GLN A 116 -1.98 -36.14 -12.73
N SER A 117 -1.98 -37.43 -12.43
CA SER A 117 -1.24 -38.45 -13.14
C SER A 117 -2.03 -38.96 -14.35
N GLU A 118 -1.38 -39.11 -15.52
CA GLU A 118 -1.12 -40.42 -16.18
C GLU A 118 -0.38 -40.29 -17.53
N GLU A 119 0.34 -41.35 -17.89
CA GLU A 119 0.97 -41.76 -19.18
C GLU A 119 1.47 -40.73 -20.23
N SER A 120 2.78 -40.77 -20.54
CA SER A 120 3.32 -41.39 -21.79
C SER A 120 4.85 -41.17 -21.98
N ASP A 121 5.41 -41.81 -23.02
CA ASP A 121 6.84 -42.14 -23.21
C ASP A 121 7.60 -41.30 -24.29
N ASP A 122 8.89 -41.63 -24.47
CA ASP A 122 9.89 -41.20 -25.46
C ASP A 122 10.64 -39.87 -25.21
N GLY A 123 11.87 -39.78 -25.72
CA GLY A 123 12.93 -38.87 -25.25
C GLY A 123 13.55 -37.92 -26.28
N GLY A 124 14.45 -37.06 -25.78
CA GLY A 124 15.20 -36.10 -26.60
C GLY A 124 16.26 -35.35 -25.78
N GLU A 125 17.37 -34.96 -26.43
CA GLU A 125 18.57 -34.47 -25.75
C GLU A 125 18.62 -32.95 -25.50
N HIS A 126 19.35 -32.57 -24.45
CA HIS A 126 20.24 -31.39 -24.25
C HIS A 126 20.02 -30.04 -24.99
N PRO A 127 20.29 -28.89 -24.32
CA PRO A 127 21.47 -28.68 -23.47
C PRO A 127 21.28 -27.93 -22.13
N ARG A 128 22.36 -27.85 -21.35
CA ARG A 128 22.42 -27.17 -20.05
C ARG A 128 22.52 -25.64 -20.22
N GLY A 129 21.51 -24.90 -19.74
CA GLY A 129 21.58 -23.44 -19.59
C GLY A 129 22.14 -23.03 -18.22
N THR A 130 23.38 -22.55 -18.16
CA THR A 130 24.02 -22.08 -16.92
C THR A 130 23.31 -20.86 -16.34
N SER A 131 22.46 -21.07 -15.34
CA SER A 131 21.80 -19.98 -14.61
C SER A 131 22.78 -19.34 -13.63
N HIS A 132 23.20 -18.09 -13.92
CA HIS A 132 24.14 -17.35 -13.08
C HIS A 132 23.66 -17.22 -11.62
N SER A 133 24.52 -17.62 -10.69
CA SER A 133 24.38 -17.39 -9.26
C SER A 133 24.59 -15.91 -8.93
N ASN A 134 23.50 -15.14 -8.90
CA ASN A 134 23.54 -13.78 -8.37
C ASN A 134 23.85 -13.81 -6.87
N HIS A 135 25.11 -13.51 -6.56
CA HIS A 135 25.69 -13.47 -5.23
C HIS A 135 24.91 -12.51 -4.31
N THR A 136 24.82 -12.85 -3.02
CA THR A 136 24.07 -12.04 -2.04
C THR A 136 24.91 -10.89 -1.49
N ASP A 137 25.38 -10.02 -2.37
CA ASP A 137 26.22 -8.89 -1.98
C ASP A 137 25.43 -7.84 -1.20
N ALA A 138 26.04 -7.36 -0.11
CA ALA A 138 25.48 -6.30 0.71
C ALA A 138 25.42 -4.99 -0.10
N PRO A 139 24.37 -4.15 0.07
CA PRO A 139 24.29 -2.89 -0.65
C PRO A 139 25.43 -1.95 -0.22
N PRO A 140 26.14 -1.31 -1.17
CA PRO A 140 27.30 -0.47 -0.83
C PRO A 140 26.90 0.73 0.04
N ALA A 141 27.84 1.12 0.89
CA ALA A 141 27.74 2.32 1.72
C ALA A 141 27.50 3.56 0.84
N GLY A 142 26.58 4.44 1.27
CA GLY A 142 26.14 5.61 0.50
C GLY A 142 24.74 5.47 -0.12
N SER A 143 24.08 4.31 -0.01
CA SER A 143 22.66 4.17 -0.38
C SER A 143 21.77 5.18 0.39
N PRO A 144 21.03 6.10 -0.28
CA PRO A 144 20.31 7.18 0.39
C PRO A 144 19.17 6.65 1.26
N ALA A 145 19.01 7.28 2.44
CA ALA A 145 18.02 6.89 3.44
C ALA A 145 16.60 6.79 2.86
N LYS A 146 15.99 5.60 3.01
CA LYS A 146 14.64 5.30 2.52
C LYS A 146 13.60 5.89 3.49
N ASP A 147 12.50 6.39 2.93
CA ASP A 147 11.34 6.87 3.68
C ASP A 147 10.85 5.77 4.67
N PRO A 148 10.32 6.10 5.86
CA PRO A 148 9.77 5.10 6.80
C PRO A 148 8.69 4.18 6.20
N ARG A 149 8.10 4.51 5.05
CA ARG A 149 7.19 3.67 4.26
C ARG A 149 7.92 2.70 3.30
N GLY A 150 9.25 2.61 3.36
CA GLY A 150 10.12 1.82 2.49
C GLY A 150 10.25 2.34 1.06
N ARG A 151 9.65 3.48 0.73
CA ARG A 151 9.69 4.09 -0.61
C ARG A 151 11.05 4.74 -0.85
N LYS A 152 11.55 4.70 -2.10
CA LYS A 152 12.62 5.61 -2.53
C LYS A 152 12.10 7.04 -2.31
N LYS A 153 12.84 7.86 -1.54
CA LYS A 153 12.54 9.29 -1.40
C LYS A 153 12.49 9.88 -2.81
N LYS A 154 11.42 10.62 -3.17
CA LYS A 154 11.42 11.37 -4.42
C LYS A 154 12.65 12.29 -4.37
N ARG A 155 13.51 12.25 -5.39
CA ARG A 155 14.63 13.20 -5.49
C ARG A 155 14.00 14.59 -5.60
N ASN A 156 14.18 15.42 -4.59
CA ASN A 156 13.72 16.81 -4.62
C ASN A 156 14.41 17.46 -5.83
N ARG A 157 13.65 17.81 -6.87
CA ARG A 157 14.17 18.60 -7.99
C ARG A 157 14.23 20.06 -7.52
N HIS A 158 15.29 20.78 -7.88
CA HIS A 158 15.38 22.21 -7.58
C HIS A 158 14.21 22.97 -8.23
N PRO A 159 13.66 24.05 -7.64
CA PRO A 159 12.51 24.76 -8.22
C PRO A 159 12.74 25.29 -9.64
N THR A 160 13.99 25.65 -9.98
CA THR A 160 14.40 26.09 -11.33
C THR A 160 14.64 24.95 -12.32
N ALA A 161 14.64 23.68 -11.87
CA ALA A 161 15.02 22.56 -12.72
C ALA A 161 13.90 22.16 -13.71
N PRO A 162 14.17 22.09 -15.02
CA PRO A 162 13.19 21.82 -16.07
C PRO A 162 12.27 20.63 -15.80
N LYS A 163 10.99 20.74 -16.16
CA LYS A 163 10.01 19.64 -16.01
C LYS A 163 10.28 18.58 -17.06
N HIS A 164 10.22 17.29 -16.69
CA HIS A 164 10.40 16.20 -17.66
C HIS A 164 9.40 16.30 -18.82
N PRO A 165 9.79 15.89 -20.04
CA PRO A 165 8.95 16.00 -21.22
C PRO A 165 7.80 15.00 -21.16
N MET A 166 6.68 15.36 -21.76
CA MET A 166 5.48 14.54 -21.80
C MET A 166 5.52 13.52 -22.95
N SER A 167 5.12 12.29 -22.66
CA SER A 167 4.88 11.26 -23.67
C SER A 167 3.60 11.57 -24.46
N GLY A 168 3.46 11.04 -25.68
CA GLY A 168 2.25 11.22 -26.50
C GLY A 168 0.99 10.75 -25.79
N PHE A 169 1.09 9.66 -25.00
CA PHE A 169 0.00 9.22 -24.13
C PHE A 169 -0.42 10.29 -23.11
N LEU A 170 0.51 11.10 -22.58
CA LEU A 170 0.16 12.17 -21.63
C LEU A 170 -0.50 13.35 -22.32
N PHE A 171 -0.10 13.74 -23.52
CA PHE A 171 -0.81 14.74 -24.32
C PHE A 171 -2.24 14.28 -24.64
N TYR A 172 -2.39 13.04 -25.15
CA TYR A 172 -3.70 12.42 -25.38
C TYR A 172 -4.54 12.33 -24.11
N ALA A 173 -3.94 11.94 -22.98
CA ALA A 173 -4.65 11.83 -21.71
C ALA A 173 -5.00 13.18 -21.07
N LEU A 174 -4.34 14.27 -21.44
CA LEU A 174 -4.78 15.63 -21.06
C LEU A 174 -6.03 16.02 -21.85
N GLU A 175 -6.04 15.79 -23.16
CA GLU A 175 -7.17 16.11 -24.06
C GLU A 175 -8.42 15.27 -23.76
N MET A 176 -8.26 13.94 -23.62
CA MET A 176 -9.40 13.03 -23.47
C MET A 176 -9.99 13.02 -22.05
N ARG A 177 -9.25 13.49 -21.04
CA ARG A 177 -9.72 13.46 -19.64
C ARG A 177 -10.94 14.32 -19.34
N PRO A 178 -11.09 15.58 -19.80
CA PRO A 178 -12.34 16.31 -19.66
C PRO A 178 -13.50 15.57 -20.35
N HIS A 179 -13.35 15.15 -21.60
CA HIS A 179 -14.41 14.48 -22.35
C HIS A 179 -14.85 13.15 -21.70
N VAL A 180 -13.91 12.28 -21.29
CA VAL A 180 -14.24 11.04 -20.59
C VAL A 180 -14.84 11.30 -19.21
N ALA A 181 -14.48 12.39 -18.52
CA ALA A 181 -15.10 12.77 -17.24
C ALA A 181 -16.53 13.29 -17.42
N GLU A 182 -16.79 14.07 -18.47
CA GLU A 182 -18.13 14.56 -18.85
C GLU A 182 -19.08 13.40 -19.19
N GLN A 183 -18.60 12.40 -19.94
CA GLN A 183 -19.36 11.17 -20.23
C GLN A 183 -19.47 10.20 -19.04
N ASN A 184 -18.78 10.47 -17.91
CA ASN A 184 -18.80 9.63 -16.71
C ASN A 184 -18.97 10.50 -15.44
N PRO A 185 -20.09 11.25 -15.30
CA PRO A 185 -20.31 12.14 -14.18
C PRO A 185 -20.31 11.38 -12.85
N GLY A 186 -19.67 11.96 -11.83
CA GLY A 186 -19.47 11.32 -10.52
C GLY A 186 -18.40 10.21 -10.49
N SER A 187 -17.84 9.80 -11.64
CA SER A 187 -16.75 8.83 -11.68
C SER A 187 -15.43 9.40 -11.16
N THR A 188 -14.65 8.57 -10.48
CA THR A 188 -13.37 9.01 -9.91
C THR A 188 -12.24 8.95 -10.96
N VAL A 189 -11.13 9.66 -10.69
CA VAL A 189 -10.00 9.78 -11.62
C VAL A 189 -9.40 8.41 -11.99
N GLY A 190 -9.45 7.41 -11.09
CA GLY A 190 -8.91 6.06 -11.34
C GLY A 190 -9.60 5.33 -12.49
N PRO A 191 -10.92 5.09 -12.44
CA PRO A 191 -11.72 4.61 -13.57
C PRO A 191 -11.53 5.42 -14.86
N ILE A 192 -11.60 6.75 -14.79
CA ILE A 192 -11.40 7.64 -15.97
C ILE A 192 -10.05 7.38 -16.65
N SER A 193 -8.95 7.29 -15.87
CA SER A 193 -7.63 6.96 -16.42
C SER A 193 -7.53 5.56 -17.02
N LYS A 194 -8.33 4.57 -16.57
CA LYS A 194 -8.37 3.24 -17.21
C LYS A 194 -9.05 3.30 -18.59
N ILE A 195 -10.14 4.05 -18.72
CA ILE A 195 -10.87 4.23 -19.99
C ILE A 195 -9.92 4.87 -21.03
N ILE A 196 -9.26 5.97 -20.67
CA ILE A 196 -8.28 6.67 -21.51
C ILE A 196 -7.11 5.75 -21.93
N ALA A 197 -6.58 4.95 -21.01
CA ALA A 197 -5.51 3.98 -21.31
C ALA A 197 -5.97 2.86 -22.26
N SER A 198 -7.24 2.44 -22.16
CA SER A 198 -7.86 1.49 -23.10
C SER A 198 -8.01 2.11 -24.49
N HIS A 199 -8.51 3.35 -24.58
CA HIS A 199 -8.66 4.05 -25.86
C HIS A 199 -7.30 4.26 -26.54
N TRP A 200 -6.28 4.72 -25.81
CA TRP A 200 -4.91 4.89 -26.35
C TRP A 200 -4.32 3.61 -26.93
N LYS A 201 -4.58 2.45 -26.31
CA LYS A 201 -4.14 1.14 -26.82
C LYS A 201 -4.80 0.78 -28.16
N ASN A 202 -6.03 1.25 -28.37
CA ASN A 202 -6.84 0.92 -29.54
C ASN A 202 -6.71 1.93 -30.70
N LEU A 203 -6.12 3.11 -30.47
CA LEU A 203 -5.82 4.08 -31.53
C LEU A 203 -4.94 3.46 -32.62
N THR A 204 -5.20 3.85 -33.87
CA THR A 204 -4.32 3.58 -35.02
C THR A 204 -2.95 4.27 -34.86
N PRO A 205 -1.92 3.85 -35.62
CA PRO A 205 -0.65 4.57 -35.68
C PRO A 205 -0.79 6.02 -36.18
N GLU A 206 -1.73 6.26 -37.10
CA GLU A 206 -1.97 7.58 -37.71
C GLU A 206 -2.57 8.57 -36.70
N GLU A 207 -3.58 8.15 -35.94
CA GLU A 207 -4.11 8.94 -34.82
C GLU A 207 -3.06 9.19 -33.73
N ARG A 208 -2.17 8.22 -33.50
CA ARG A 208 -1.04 8.36 -32.57
C ARG A 208 0.05 9.30 -33.07
N ALA A 209 0.26 9.44 -34.37
CA ALA A 209 1.31 10.28 -34.95
C ALA A 209 1.21 11.76 -34.53
N LYS A 210 -0.01 12.31 -34.36
CA LYS A 210 -0.24 13.65 -33.79
C LYS A 210 0.42 13.80 -32.42
N TRP A 211 0.17 12.83 -31.54
CA TRP A 211 0.60 12.84 -30.15
C TRP A 211 2.07 12.46 -29.99
N GLU A 212 2.59 11.59 -30.86
CA GLU A 212 4.01 11.25 -30.94
C GLU A 212 4.85 12.41 -31.47
N LYS A 213 4.34 13.21 -32.43
CA LYS A 213 4.96 14.47 -32.83
C LYS A 213 5.04 15.46 -31.67
N GLN A 214 3.94 15.70 -30.96
CA GLN A 214 3.94 16.58 -29.78
C GLN A 214 4.92 16.12 -28.69
N ALA A 215 5.08 14.81 -28.50
CA ALA A 215 6.07 14.24 -27.59
C ALA A 215 7.52 14.43 -28.06
N SER A 216 7.77 14.39 -29.37
CA SER A 216 9.07 14.71 -29.97
C SER A 216 9.42 16.19 -29.78
N ASP A 217 8.47 17.08 -30.08
CA ASP A 217 8.62 18.53 -29.92
C ASP A 217 8.86 18.91 -28.45
N ASP A 218 8.15 18.28 -27.50
CA ASP A 218 8.34 18.52 -26.07
C ASP A 218 9.65 17.90 -25.52
N LYS A 219 10.10 16.79 -26.09
CA LYS A 219 11.44 16.22 -25.80
C LYS A 219 12.56 17.17 -26.26
N ALA A 220 12.41 17.80 -27.43
CA ALA A 220 13.34 18.83 -27.92
C ALA A 220 13.26 20.14 -27.13
N ARG A 221 12.07 20.49 -26.60
CA ARG A 221 11.87 21.59 -25.65
C ARG A 221 12.61 21.32 -24.32
N TYR A 222 12.45 20.13 -23.74
CA TYR A 222 13.16 19.73 -22.52
C TYR A 222 14.68 19.64 -22.70
N ALA A 223 15.18 19.22 -23.87
CA ALA A 223 16.62 19.19 -24.14
C ALA A 223 17.23 20.60 -24.02
N ARG A 224 16.66 21.58 -24.72
CA ARG A 224 17.11 22.99 -24.66
C ARG A 224 16.95 23.60 -23.26
N GLU A 225 15.84 23.34 -22.57
CA GLU A 225 15.69 23.78 -21.18
C GLU A 225 16.77 23.17 -20.26
N MET A 226 17.14 21.90 -20.48
CA MET A 226 18.17 21.21 -19.70
C MET A 226 19.58 21.72 -20.00
N GLU A 227 19.88 22.05 -21.25
CA GLU A 227 21.14 22.70 -21.66
C GLU A 227 21.30 24.06 -20.98
N ILE A 228 20.26 24.90 -21.01
CA ILE A 228 20.25 26.21 -20.32
C ILE A 228 20.41 26.02 -18.81
N TYR A 229 19.68 25.08 -18.21
CA TYR A 229 19.80 24.79 -16.77
C TYR A 229 21.20 24.30 -16.38
N LEU A 230 21.79 23.38 -17.16
CA LEU A 230 23.14 22.87 -16.92
C LEU A 230 24.23 23.91 -17.20
N GLN A 231 23.96 24.93 -18.01
CA GLN A 231 24.88 26.05 -18.19
C GLN A 231 24.79 27.02 -17.00
N GLY A 232 23.58 27.43 -16.60
CA GLY A 232 23.40 28.26 -15.40
C GLY A 232 23.98 27.64 -14.12
N GLN A 233 23.94 26.31 -13.97
CA GLN A 233 24.60 25.63 -12.85
C GLN A 233 26.14 25.69 -12.87
N LYS A 234 26.79 26.00 -14.00
CA LYS A 234 28.25 26.24 -14.09
C LYS A 234 28.60 27.71 -13.94
N ASP A 235 27.71 28.60 -14.34
CA ASP A 235 27.89 30.04 -14.24
C ASP A 235 27.63 30.54 -12.80
N GLU A 236 27.10 29.66 -11.93
CA GLU A 236 26.89 29.84 -10.48
C GLU A 236 27.94 29.09 -9.60
N GLU A 237 28.95 28.41 -10.17
CA GLU A 237 29.97 27.59 -9.47
C GLU A 237 31.40 28.18 -9.56
#